data_AF-A0A7S0VQJ7-F1
#
_entry.id   AF-A0A7S0VQJ7-F1
#
_cell.length_a   1.000
_cell.length_b   1.000
_cell.length_c   1.000
_cell.angle_alpha   90.00
_cell.angle_beta   90.00
_cell.angle_gamma   90.00
#
_symmetry.space_group_name_H-M   'P 1'
#
loop_
_entity.id
_entity.type
_entity.pdbx_description
1 polymer ?
#
loop_
_entity_poly.entity_id
_entity_poly.type
_entity_poly.pdbx_seq_one_letter_code
_entity_poly.pdbx_strand_id
1 'polypeptide(L)'
;GDTTPLIEALPLIDSIKQATVALIINNKSFSCRLCLTKERVCFSRGGDHRTMTDYIPLEEVDKVEVLDGGHWRLTSSPDGINSGRVYEFRNLHRNETIDGPVDASGNTTPFGRTQSTGTHASKESHNWVQEIENARDRLKNAERSLVTRSQRFCRRMYDSNACQIFIALLIFANFFIVCVDAQARPNEPNSEYAWLGYYIDRLDIFFTLIFIVELAINMS
;
A
#
# COMPACT_ATOMS: atom_id res chain seq x y z
N GLY A 1 -11.79 -1.79 25.75
CA GLY A 1 -12.42 -1.54 24.45
C GLY A 1 -12.12 -2.75 23.61
N ASP A 2 -13.13 -3.54 23.31
CA ASP A 2 -12.96 -4.80 22.58
C ASP A 2 -12.45 -4.51 21.16
N THR A 3 -11.23 -4.96 20.87
CA THR A 3 -10.66 -4.93 19.53
C THR A 3 -11.25 -6.10 18.76
N THR A 4 -12.32 -5.86 18.01
CA THR A 4 -12.86 -6.84 17.07
C THR A 4 -12.00 -6.78 15.80
N PRO A 5 -11.49 -7.91 15.26
CA PRO A 5 -10.81 -7.90 13.97
C PRO A 5 -11.76 -7.32 12.91
N LEU A 6 -11.24 -6.46 12.03
CA LEU A 6 -11.98 -5.71 11.00
C LEU A 6 -12.97 -6.59 10.21
N ILE A 7 -12.59 -7.84 9.98
CA ILE A 7 -13.32 -8.85 9.20
C ILE A 7 -14.59 -9.31 9.94
N GLU A 8 -14.63 -9.24 11.27
CA GLU A 8 -15.79 -9.64 12.10
C GLU A 8 -16.69 -8.46 12.49
N ALA A 9 -16.15 -7.24 12.58
CA ALA A 9 -16.94 -6.03 12.90
C ALA A 9 -17.86 -5.58 11.74
N LEU A 10 -17.55 -6.05 10.52
CA LEU A 10 -18.32 -5.78 9.32
C LEU A 10 -19.05 -7.07 8.95
N PRO A 11 -20.37 -7.21 9.21
CA PRO A 11 -21.10 -8.42 8.83
C PRO A 11 -20.88 -8.70 7.35
N LEU A 12 -20.32 -9.89 7.07
CA LEU A 12 -19.93 -10.45 5.77
C LEU A 12 -20.47 -9.66 4.57
N ILE A 13 -19.58 -8.88 3.97
CA ILE A 13 -19.83 -7.98 2.85
C ILE A 13 -19.69 -8.79 1.56
N ASP A 14 -20.67 -9.65 1.29
CA ASP A 14 -20.91 -10.17 -0.08
C ASP A 14 -21.75 -9.19 -0.92
N SER A 15 -22.27 -8.13 -0.29
CA SER A 15 -22.95 -7.03 -0.96
C SER A 15 -22.15 -5.74 -0.79
N ILE A 16 -21.73 -5.13 -1.88
CA ILE A 16 -20.99 -3.86 -1.87
C ILE A 16 -21.93 -2.77 -1.36
N LYS A 17 -21.81 -2.46 -0.07
CA LYS A 17 -22.59 -1.41 0.57
C LYS A 17 -21.87 -0.09 0.35
N GLN A 18 -22.43 0.74 -0.53
CA GLN A 18 -22.05 2.14 -0.63
C GLN A 18 -22.62 2.87 0.59
N ALA A 19 -21.77 3.53 1.36
CA ALA A 19 -22.19 4.43 2.42
C ALA A 19 -21.81 5.86 2.06
N THR A 20 -22.72 6.81 2.27
CA THR A 20 -22.35 8.23 2.25
C THR A 20 -21.91 8.59 3.65
N VAL A 21 -20.68 9.08 3.77
CA VAL A 21 -20.03 9.30 5.05
C VAL A 21 -19.35 10.66 5.05
N ALA A 22 -19.42 11.38 6.16
CA ALA A 22 -18.57 12.55 6.34
C ALA A 22 -17.17 12.05 6.70
N LEU A 23 -16.19 12.36 5.86
CA LEU A 23 -14.79 12.08 6.08
C LEU A 23 -14.14 13.32 6.69
N ILE A 24 -13.55 13.16 7.88
CA ILE A 24 -12.84 14.24 8.56
C ILE A 24 -11.34 14.03 8.36
N ILE A 25 -10.67 14.97 7.67
CA ILE A 25 -9.21 15.01 7.52
C ILE A 25 -8.73 16.37 8.02
N ASN A 26 -7.80 16.39 8.98
CA ASN A 26 -7.23 17.64 9.52
C ASN A 26 -8.30 18.65 9.97
N ASN A 27 -9.30 18.19 10.74
CA ASN A 27 -10.45 18.99 11.20
C ASN A 27 -11.35 19.58 10.09
N LYS A 28 -11.18 19.17 8.83
CA LYS A 28 -12.08 19.53 7.73
C LYS A 28 -12.99 18.35 7.40
N SER A 29 -14.30 18.60 7.39
CA SER A 29 -15.31 17.60 7.03
C SER A 29 -15.63 17.67 5.53
N PHE A 30 -15.58 16.52 4.87
CA PHE A 30 -15.94 16.35 3.47
C PHE A 30 -17.04 15.31 3.35
N SER A 31 -18.09 15.62 2.59
CA SER A 31 -19.04 14.59 2.18
C SER A 31 -18.38 13.68 1.16
N CYS A 32 -18.21 12.40 1.49
CA CYS A 32 -17.62 11.41 0.61
C CYS A 32 -18.51 10.16 0.52
N ARG A 33 -18.34 9.37 -0.53
CA ARG A 33 -18.84 8.00 -0.57
C ARG A 33 -17.71 7.05 -0.26
N LEU A 34 -18.00 6.09 0.61
CA LEU A 34 -17.11 5.02 0.98
C LEU A 34 -17.51 3.76 0.23
N CYS A 35 -16.55 3.16 -0.45
CA CYS A 35 -16.68 1.83 -1.06
C CYS A 35 -15.64 0.91 -0.44
N LEU A 36 -16.09 -0.14 0.24
CA LEU A 36 -15.20 -1.18 0.73
C LEU A 36 -15.07 -2.26 -0.34
N THR A 37 -13.83 -2.59 -0.69
CA THR A 37 -13.47 -3.72 -1.55
C THR A 37 -12.70 -4.76 -0.74
N LYS A 38 -12.41 -5.92 -1.33
CA LYS A 38 -11.65 -6.99 -0.68
C LYS A 38 -10.24 -6.59 -0.23
N GLU A 39 -9.66 -5.52 -0.77
CA GLU A 39 -8.26 -5.14 -0.48
C GLU A 39 -8.08 -3.68 -0.11
N ARG A 40 -9.13 -2.85 -0.18
CA ARG A 40 -9.02 -1.42 0.13
C ARG A 40 -10.35 -0.78 0.44
N VAL A 41 -10.28 0.31 1.20
CA VAL A 41 -11.35 1.31 1.37
C VAL A 41 -11.12 2.42 0.35
N CYS A 42 -12.10 2.70 -0.51
CA CYS A 42 -12.02 3.77 -1.52
C CYS A 42 -12.95 4.93 -1.15
N PHE A 43 -12.52 6.16 -1.46
CA PHE A 43 -13.27 7.39 -1.22
C PHE A 43 -13.55 8.13 -2.53
N SER A 44 -14.81 8.51 -2.76
CA SER A 44 -15.20 9.42 -3.84
C SER A 44 -15.81 10.71 -3.27
N ARG A 45 -15.69 11.83 -4.00
CA ARG A 45 -16.28 13.11 -3.59
C ARG A 45 -17.82 13.03 -3.65
N GLY A 46 -18.50 13.64 -2.68
CA GLY A 46 -19.95 13.78 -2.69
C GLY A 46 -20.43 14.49 -3.96
N GLY A 47 -21.18 13.79 -4.81
CA GLY A 47 -21.72 14.28 -6.08
C GLY A 47 -20.93 13.88 -7.33
N ASP A 48 -19.67 13.44 -7.20
CA ASP A 48 -18.89 12.86 -8.30
C ASP A 48 -18.60 11.38 -8.02
N HIS A 49 -19.27 10.51 -8.78
CA HIS A 49 -19.18 9.07 -8.63
C HIS A 49 -18.15 8.43 -9.58
N ARG A 50 -17.59 9.22 -10.50
CA ARG A 50 -16.67 8.71 -11.52
C ARG A 50 -15.22 8.83 -11.06
N THR A 51 -14.93 9.81 -10.21
CA THR A 51 -13.57 10.11 -9.78
C THR A 51 -13.30 9.56 -8.38
N MET A 52 -12.40 8.58 -8.28
CA MET A 52 -11.83 8.15 -7.00
C MET A 52 -10.88 9.24 -6.51
N THR A 53 -11.15 9.76 -5.32
CA THR A 53 -10.34 10.83 -4.70
C THR A 53 -9.16 10.26 -3.93
N ASP A 54 -9.39 9.17 -3.19
CA ASP A 54 -8.38 8.57 -2.31
C ASP A 54 -8.73 7.10 -2.01
N TYR A 55 -7.77 6.33 -1.50
CA TYR A 55 -7.99 4.96 -1.03
C TYR A 55 -6.97 4.54 0.04
N ILE A 56 -7.38 3.60 0.90
CA ILE A 56 -6.52 2.99 1.93
C ILE A 56 -6.51 1.47 1.68
N PRO A 57 -5.35 0.87 1.39
CA PRO A 57 -5.20 -0.59 1.39
C PRO A 57 -5.62 -1.18 2.74
N LEU A 58 -6.34 -2.30 2.75
CA LEU A 58 -6.77 -2.94 4.00
C LEU A 58 -5.60 -3.46 4.83
N GLU A 59 -4.48 -3.80 4.20
CA GLU A 59 -3.22 -4.13 4.88
C GLU A 59 -2.58 -2.92 5.59
N GLU A 60 -2.92 -1.70 5.17
CA GLU A 60 -2.52 -0.47 5.86
C GLU A 60 -3.50 -0.09 6.98
N VAL A 61 -4.64 -0.78 7.14
CA VAL A 61 -5.59 -0.49 8.23
C VAL A 61 -5.13 -1.22 9.48
N ASP A 62 -4.63 -0.46 10.46
CA ASP A 62 -4.17 -0.99 11.73
C ASP A 62 -5.34 -1.26 12.67
N LYS A 63 -6.23 -0.27 12.81
CA LYS A 63 -7.34 -0.33 13.77
C LYS A 63 -8.61 0.29 13.23
N VAL A 64 -9.73 -0.34 13.56
CA VAL A 64 -11.06 0.26 13.43
C VAL A 64 -11.75 0.34 14.77
N GLU A 65 -12.14 1.55 15.14
CA GLU A 65 -12.90 1.84 16.34
C GLU A 65 -14.31 2.23 15.94
N VAL A 66 -15.30 1.55 16.53
CA VAL A 66 -16.68 2.02 16.51
C VAL A 66 -16.82 3.01 17.66
N LEU A 67 -17.13 4.26 17.32
CA LEU A 67 -17.40 5.33 18.27
C LEU A 67 -18.91 5.42 18.51
N ASP A 68 -19.31 5.97 19.66
CA ASP A 68 -20.72 6.16 20.01
C ASP A 68 -21.45 6.98 18.94
N GLY A 69 -22.72 6.64 18.68
CA GLY A 69 -23.55 7.33 17.69
C GLY A 69 -23.35 6.89 16.24
N GLY A 70 -22.77 5.71 15.99
CA GLY A 70 -22.58 5.17 14.64
C GLY A 70 -21.43 5.84 13.87
N HIS A 71 -20.48 6.39 14.62
CA HIS A 71 -19.22 6.91 14.10
C HIS A 71 -18.21 5.78 13.99
N TRP A 72 -17.31 5.86 13.01
CA TRP A 72 -16.24 4.90 12.83
C TRP A 72 -14.92 5.66 12.70
N ARG A 73 -13.85 5.15 13.29
CA ARG A 73 -12.50 5.69 13.12
C ARG A 73 -11.60 4.60 12.58
N LEU A 74 -10.98 4.86 11.43
CA LEU A 74 -9.93 4.03 10.85
C LEU A 74 -8.58 4.69 11.13
N THR A 75 -7.67 3.95 11.72
CA THR A 75 -6.27 4.35 11.91
C THR A 75 -5.41 3.54 10.96
N SER A 76 -4.58 4.21 10.15
CA SER A 76 -3.62 3.55 9.28
C SER A 76 -2.32 3.20 10.01
N SER A 77 -1.68 2.12 9.57
CA SER A 77 -0.36 1.68 10.01
C SER A 77 0.69 2.77 9.76
N PRO A 78 1.68 2.94 10.66
CA PRO A 78 2.74 3.95 10.52
C PRO A 78 3.68 3.72 9.32
N ASP A 79 3.66 2.54 8.70
CA ASP A 79 4.63 2.17 7.65
C ASP A 79 4.03 2.22 6.21
N GLY A 80 2.75 2.60 6.08
CA GLY A 80 2.02 2.62 4.80
C GLY A 80 2.07 3.94 4.03
N ILE A 81 1.55 3.95 2.80
CA ILE A 81 1.40 5.18 1.98
C ILE A 81 0.56 6.23 2.72
N ASN A 82 -0.38 5.76 3.53
CA ASN A 82 -1.23 6.60 4.37
C ASN A 82 -0.73 6.74 5.81
N SER A 83 0.56 6.55 6.09
CA SER A 83 1.13 6.50 7.44
C SER A 83 0.65 7.63 8.36
N GLY A 84 0.09 7.27 9.53
CA GLY A 84 -0.28 8.22 10.58
C GLY A 84 -1.54 9.05 10.28
N ARG A 85 -2.31 8.70 9.25
CA ARG A 85 -3.60 9.34 8.96
C ARG A 85 -4.71 8.70 9.79
N VAL A 86 -5.55 9.55 10.37
CA VAL A 86 -6.77 9.14 11.06
C VAL A 86 -7.96 9.54 10.20
N TYR A 87 -8.77 8.56 9.84
CA TYR A 87 -9.97 8.76 9.03
C TYR A 87 -11.17 8.57 9.95
N GLU A 88 -11.90 9.66 10.22
CA GLU A 88 -13.15 9.59 10.99
C GLU A 88 -14.36 9.67 10.05
N PHE A 89 -15.32 8.79 10.32
CA PHE A 89 -16.50 8.52 9.53
C PHE A 89 -17.72 8.77 10.37
N ARG A 90 -18.49 9.80 10.03
CA ARG A 90 -19.83 10.00 10.59
C ARG A 90 -20.86 9.51 9.57
N ASN A 91 -21.67 8.53 9.97
CA ASN A 91 -22.83 8.11 9.18
C ASN A 91 -23.75 9.32 9.03
N LEU A 92 -23.86 9.85 7.82
CA LEU A 92 -24.84 10.88 7.49
C LEU A 92 -26.20 10.17 7.36
N HIS A 93 -26.74 9.70 8.49
CA HIS A 93 -28.07 9.15 8.49
C HIS A 93 -29.05 10.27 8.12
N ARG A 94 -29.68 10.05 6.97
CA ARG A 94 -30.60 10.89 6.21
C ARG A 94 -31.92 11.09 6.96
N ASN A 95 -31.88 11.63 8.18
CA ASN A 95 -33.07 11.91 8.99
C ASN A 95 -33.07 13.30 9.64
N GLU A 96 -32.12 14.18 9.32
CA GLU A 96 -32.40 15.62 9.44
C GLU A 96 -33.29 16.01 8.26
N THR A 97 -34.57 15.68 8.36
CA THR A 97 -35.62 16.55 7.81
C THR A 97 -35.33 17.93 8.35
N ILE A 98 -34.69 18.76 7.51
CA ILE A 98 -34.71 20.21 7.63
C ILE A 98 -36.15 20.57 7.95
N ASP A 99 -36.36 21.19 9.10
CA ASP A 99 -37.64 21.74 9.52
C ASP A 99 -38.21 22.58 8.37
N GLY A 100 -39.13 21.98 7.61
CA GLY A 100 -39.99 22.72 6.72
C GLY A 100 -40.84 23.67 7.56
N PRO A 101 -41.22 24.85 7.04
CA PRO A 101 -42.12 25.73 7.73
C PRO A 101 -43.38 24.94 8.15
N VAL A 102 -43.69 25.01 9.44
CA VAL A 102 -44.92 24.43 10.00
C VAL A 102 -46.09 25.21 9.42
N ASP A 103 -46.66 24.70 8.32
CA ASP A 103 -47.93 25.20 7.83
C ASP A 103 -49.01 24.81 8.84
N ALA A 104 -49.76 25.82 9.30
CA ALA A 104 -50.71 25.75 10.41
C ALA A 104 -51.99 24.94 10.14
N SER A 105 -52.01 24.08 9.12
CA SER A 105 -53.11 23.16 8.86
C SER A 105 -52.75 21.77 9.37
N GLY A 106 -53.14 21.49 10.62
CA GLY A 106 -52.89 20.24 11.33
C GLY A 106 -53.52 19.00 10.69
N ASN A 107 -52.97 18.54 9.58
CA ASN A 107 -53.25 17.23 8.99
C ASN A 107 -51.94 16.58 8.54
N THR A 108 -51.23 16.01 9.50
CA THR A 108 -50.09 15.12 9.25
C THR A 108 -50.60 13.76 8.78
N THR A 109 -50.47 13.48 7.48
CA THR A 109 -50.55 12.11 6.97
C THR A 109 -49.18 11.44 7.18
N PRO A 110 -49.09 10.31 7.89
CA PRO A 110 -47.81 9.70 8.26
C PRO A 110 -47.38 8.68 7.21
N PHE A 111 -47.24 9.04 5.93
CA PHE A 111 -46.76 8.08 4.91
C PHE A 111 -45.99 8.77 3.79
N GLY A 112 -44.75 9.14 4.08
CA GLY A 112 -43.75 9.61 3.11
C GLY A 112 -42.56 8.68 3.00
N ARG A 113 -42.77 7.36 2.92
CA ARG A 113 -41.69 6.40 2.58
C ARG A 113 -41.39 6.59 1.09
N THR A 114 -40.43 7.44 0.76
CA THR A 114 -39.81 7.44 -0.56
C THR A 114 -38.98 6.15 -0.68
N GLN A 115 -39.66 5.05 -1.05
CA GLN A 115 -39.00 3.89 -1.61
C GLN A 115 -38.43 4.32 -2.96
N SER A 116 -37.17 4.77 -2.97
CA SER A 116 -36.38 4.76 -4.18
C SER A 116 -36.32 3.31 -4.65
N THR A 117 -37.04 3.01 -5.72
CA THR A 117 -37.14 1.71 -6.35
C THR A 117 -35.75 1.20 -6.71
N GLY A 118 -35.21 0.33 -5.84
CA GLY A 118 -33.83 -0.13 -5.79
C GLY A 118 -33.45 -1.17 -6.84
N THR A 119 -34.06 -1.16 -8.03
CA THR A 119 -33.76 -2.17 -9.05
C THR A 119 -32.76 -1.68 -10.10
N HIS A 120 -32.67 -0.37 -10.37
CA HIS A 120 -31.71 0.19 -11.33
C HIS A 120 -30.30 0.39 -10.73
N ALA A 121 -30.22 0.79 -9.46
CA ALA A 121 -28.95 1.04 -8.78
C ALA A 121 -28.08 -0.23 -8.60
N SER A 122 -28.70 -1.41 -8.56
CA SER A 122 -27.99 -2.67 -8.32
C SER A 122 -27.11 -3.10 -9.51
N LYS A 123 -27.57 -2.89 -10.75
CA LYS A 123 -26.79 -3.27 -11.96
C LYS A 123 -25.65 -2.30 -12.22
N GLU A 124 -25.90 -1.00 -12.05
CA GLU A 124 -24.86 0.02 -12.21
C GLU A 124 -23.76 -0.12 -11.15
N SER A 125 -24.12 -0.45 -9.90
CA SER A 125 -23.13 -0.70 -8.84
C SER A 125 -22.27 -1.94 -9.12
N HIS A 126 -22.82 -2.99 -9.73
CA HIS A 126 -22.03 -4.19 -10.08
C HIS A 126 -21.03 -3.90 -11.21
N ASN A 127 -21.44 -3.19 -12.26
CA ASN A 127 -20.54 -2.81 -13.35
C ASN A 127 -19.38 -1.94 -12.86
N TRP A 128 -19.66 -0.99 -11.97
CA TRP A 128 -18.63 -0.07 -11.47
C TRP A 128 -17.54 -0.78 -10.65
N VAL A 129 -17.97 -1.72 -9.81
CA VAL A 129 -17.03 -2.54 -9.01
C VAL A 129 -16.16 -3.36 -9.92
N GLN A 130 -16.77 -4.00 -10.93
CA GLN A 130 -16.05 -4.81 -11.89
C GLN A 130 -15.05 -3.98 -12.71
N GLU A 131 -15.40 -2.75 -13.10
CA GLU A 131 -14.47 -1.85 -13.80
C GLU A 131 -13.30 -1.40 -12.91
N ILE A 132 -13.54 -1.12 -11.62
CA ILE A 132 -12.48 -0.76 -10.67
C ILE A 132 -11.57 -1.95 -10.37
N GLU A 133 -12.12 -3.15 -10.20
CA GLU A 133 -11.36 -4.38 -10.04
C GLU A 133 -10.50 -4.64 -11.28
N ASN A 134 -11.08 -4.55 -12.49
CA ASN A 134 -10.36 -4.71 -13.75
C ASN A 134 -9.25 -3.66 -13.95
N ALA A 135 -9.49 -2.40 -13.62
CA ALA A 135 -8.49 -1.34 -13.72
C ALA A 135 -7.35 -1.56 -12.72
N ARG A 136 -7.67 -2.03 -11.50
CA ARG A 136 -6.68 -2.36 -10.49
C ARG A 136 -5.82 -3.55 -10.89
N ASP A 137 -6.45 -4.60 -11.41
CA ASP A 137 -5.73 -5.80 -11.82
C ASP A 137 -4.81 -5.50 -13.01
N ARG A 138 -5.20 -4.58 -13.91
CA ARG A 138 -4.30 -4.08 -14.97
C ARG A 138 -3.08 -3.35 -14.41
N LEU A 139 -3.25 -2.48 -13.42
CA LEU A 139 -2.14 -1.75 -12.80
C LEU A 139 -1.25 -2.66 -11.94
N LYS A 140 -1.84 -3.50 -11.09
CA LYS A 140 -1.12 -4.50 -10.29
C LYS A 140 -0.38 -5.50 -11.18
N ASN A 141 -0.98 -5.96 -12.28
CA ASN A 141 -0.30 -6.85 -13.21
C ASN A 141 0.79 -6.14 -14.00
N ALA A 142 0.62 -4.86 -14.38
CA ALA A 142 1.64 -4.08 -15.06
C ALA A 142 2.88 -3.87 -14.18
N GLU A 143 2.70 -3.39 -12.94
CA GLU A 143 3.81 -3.11 -12.01
C GLU A 143 4.45 -4.38 -11.47
N ARG A 144 3.66 -5.41 -11.12
CA ARG A 144 4.22 -6.68 -10.64
C ARG A 144 4.96 -7.42 -11.76
N SER A 145 4.59 -7.28 -13.03
CA SER A 145 5.14 -8.17 -14.06
C SER A 145 6.62 -7.98 -14.36
N LEU A 146 7.17 -6.76 -14.22
CA LEU A 146 8.57 -6.52 -14.56
C LEU A 146 9.48 -6.60 -13.33
N VAL A 147 9.14 -5.87 -12.27
CA VAL A 147 9.97 -5.84 -11.05
C VAL A 147 9.95 -7.21 -10.37
N THR A 148 8.77 -7.82 -10.17
CA THR A 148 8.73 -9.13 -9.49
C THR A 148 9.27 -10.26 -10.36
N ARG A 149 9.28 -10.11 -11.69
CA ARG A 149 9.89 -11.10 -12.59
C ARG A 149 11.41 -11.02 -12.54
N SER A 150 11.98 -9.82 -12.56
CA SER A 150 13.42 -9.62 -12.37
C SER A 150 13.85 -10.07 -10.97
N GLN A 151 13.13 -9.71 -9.91
CA GLN A 151 13.43 -10.17 -8.54
C GLN A 151 13.38 -11.71 -8.42
N ARG A 152 12.32 -12.35 -8.93
CA ARG A 152 12.23 -13.83 -8.91
C ARG A 152 13.30 -14.50 -9.77
N PHE A 153 13.80 -13.84 -10.81
CA PHE A 153 14.89 -14.36 -11.62
C PHE A 153 16.22 -14.23 -10.88
N CYS A 154 16.54 -13.04 -10.35
CA CYS A 154 17.74 -12.78 -9.55
C CYS A 154 17.80 -13.72 -8.34
N ARG A 155 16.70 -13.86 -7.60
CA ARG A 155 16.62 -14.77 -6.46
C ARG A 155 16.89 -16.22 -6.85
N ARG A 156 16.31 -16.70 -7.95
CA ARG A 156 16.56 -18.08 -8.45
C ARG A 156 18.01 -18.30 -8.89
N MET A 157 18.64 -17.29 -9.49
CA MET A 157 20.05 -17.35 -9.86
C MET A 157 20.93 -17.40 -8.61
N TYR A 158 20.62 -16.58 -7.60
CA TYR A 158 21.37 -16.48 -6.35
C TYR A 158 21.20 -17.71 -5.45
N ASP A 159 20.01 -18.30 -5.40
CA ASP A 159 19.73 -19.56 -4.68
C ASP A 159 20.42 -20.78 -5.32
N SER A 160 21.05 -20.63 -6.49
CA SER A 160 21.77 -21.73 -7.12
C SER A 160 23.11 -22.00 -6.41
N ASN A 161 23.40 -23.27 -6.13
CA ASN A 161 24.67 -23.69 -5.53
C ASN A 161 25.89 -23.19 -6.34
N ALA A 162 25.78 -23.11 -7.66
CA ALA A 162 26.84 -22.61 -8.53
C ALA A 162 27.14 -21.12 -8.26
N CYS A 163 26.10 -20.29 -8.07
CA CYS A 163 26.27 -18.88 -7.74
C CYS A 163 26.87 -18.70 -6.35
N GLN A 164 26.42 -19.47 -5.36
CA GLN A 164 26.99 -19.44 -4.00
C GLN A 164 28.47 -19.82 -3.98
N ILE A 165 28.85 -20.89 -4.68
CA ILE A 165 30.26 -21.29 -4.81
C ILE A 165 31.07 -20.19 -5.50
N PHE A 166 30.53 -19.59 -6.55
CA PHE A 166 31.19 -18.50 -7.27
C PHE A 166 31.44 -17.29 -6.37
N ILE A 167 30.44 -16.85 -5.60
CA ILE A 167 30.57 -15.75 -4.63
C ILE A 167 31.58 -16.10 -3.54
N ALA A 168 31.54 -17.32 -3.01
CA ALA A 168 32.52 -17.77 -2.02
C ALA A 168 33.96 -17.74 -2.56
N LEU A 169 34.16 -18.12 -3.82
CA LEU A 169 35.45 -18.01 -4.50
C LEU A 169 35.89 -16.56 -4.70
N LEU A 170 34.96 -15.64 -4.98
CA LEU A 170 35.28 -14.21 -5.08
C LEU A 170 35.71 -13.63 -3.72
N ILE A 171 35.02 -13.99 -2.63
CA ILE A 171 35.42 -13.60 -1.27
C ILE A 171 36.82 -14.14 -0.95
N PHE A 172 37.07 -15.41 -1.26
CA PHE A 172 38.38 -16.02 -1.05
C PHE A 172 39.49 -15.36 -1.89
N ALA A 173 39.21 -15.05 -3.15
CA ALA A 173 40.14 -14.35 -4.03
C ALA A 173 40.47 -12.94 -3.51
N ASN A 174 39.46 -12.22 -2.99
CA ASN A 174 39.67 -10.92 -2.37
C ASN A 174 40.61 -11.02 -1.16
N PHE A 175 40.41 -12.00 -0.28
CA PHE A 175 41.31 -12.26 0.85
C PHE A 175 42.75 -12.58 0.39
N PHE A 176 42.90 -13.37 -0.69
CA PHE A 176 44.20 -13.69 -1.25
C PHE A 176 44.91 -12.44 -1.78
N ILE A 177 44.20 -11.54 -2.46
CA ILE A 177 44.75 -10.27 -2.97
C ILE A 177 45.23 -9.39 -1.82
N VAL A 178 44.44 -9.26 -0.73
CA VAL A 178 44.85 -8.52 0.47
C VAL A 178 46.12 -9.12 1.09
N CYS A 179 46.22 -10.44 1.13
CA CYS A 179 47.43 -11.13 1.62
C CYS A 179 48.65 -10.88 0.73
N VAL A 180 48.47 -10.91 -0.60
CA VAL A 180 49.54 -10.60 -1.56
C VAL A 180 49.96 -9.15 -1.43
N ASP A 181 49.03 -8.20 -1.32
CA ASP A 181 49.33 -6.77 -1.15
C ASP A 181 50.12 -6.51 0.13
N ALA A 182 49.72 -7.15 1.25
CA ALA A 182 50.41 -7.05 2.52
C ALA A 182 51.86 -7.58 2.46
N GLN A 183 52.12 -8.59 1.63
CA GLN A 183 53.47 -9.13 1.43
C GLN A 183 54.28 -8.36 0.37
N ALA A 184 53.62 -7.80 -0.63
CA ALA A 184 54.23 -7.16 -1.79
C ALA A 184 54.61 -5.68 -1.58
N ARG A 185 54.20 -5.06 -0.46
CA ARG A 185 54.60 -3.70 -0.07
C ARG A 185 55.73 -3.73 0.99
N PRO A 186 56.99 -4.05 0.65
CA PRO A 186 58.10 -3.70 1.53
C PRO A 186 58.17 -2.18 1.61
N ASN A 187 58.48 -1.62 2.79
CA ASN A 187 58.41 -0.20 3.15
C ASN A 187 59.33 0.76 2.36
N GLU A 188 59.79 0.39 1.17
CA GLU A 188 60.71 1.17 0.36
C GLU A 188 59.97 1.96 -0.75
N PRO A 189 60.06 3.30 -0.75
CA PRO A 189 59.25 4.17 -1.62
C PRO A 189 59.61 4.13 -3.12
N ASN A 190 60.63 3.36 -3.52
CA ASN A 190 61.12 3.29 -4.91
C ASN A 190 61.08 1.86 -5.48
N SER A 191 60.10 1.05 -5.10
CA SER A 191 60.04 -0.34 -5.56
C SER A 191 59.55 -0.44 -7.01
N GLU A 192 60.20 -1.33 -7.77
CA GLU A 192 59.92 -1.70 -9.17
C GLU A 192 58.49 -2.24 -9.39
N TYR A 193 57.71 -2.38 -8.31
CA TYR A 193 56.38 -2.97 -8.26
C TYR A 193 55.23 -1.96 -8.14
N ALA A 194 55.48 -0.67 -8.35
CA ALA A 194 54.43 0.37 -8.33
C ALA A 194 53.23 0.06 -9.25
N TRP A 195 53.48 -0.62 -10.39
CA TRP A 195 52.44 -1.06 -11.31
C TRP A 195 51.51 -2.12 -10.68
N LEU A 196 52.04 -3.01 -9.83
CA LEU A 196 51.26 -4.06 -9.17
C LEU A 196 50.24 -3.46 -8.19
N GLY A 197 50.65 -2.43 -7.43
CA GLY A 197 49.75 -1.71 -6.53
C GLY A 197 48.55 -1.09 -7.26
N TYR A 198 48.78 -0.50 -8.43
CA TYR A 198 47.69 0.04 -9.26
C TYR A 198 46.65 -1.02 -9.64
N TYR A 199 47.08 -2.24 -10.00
CA TYR A 199 46.15 -3.31 -10.34
C TYR A 199 45.42 -3.87 -9.11
N ILE A 200 46.11 -3.97 -7.98
CA ILE A 200 45.51 -4.43 -6.72
C ILE A 200 44.40 -3.47 -6.28
N ASP A 201 44.64 -2.16 -6.29
CA ASP A 201 43.64 -1.15 -5.92
C ASP A 201 42.41 -1.20 -6.85
N ARG A 202 42.63 -1.46 -8.15
CA ARG A 202 41.53 -1.64 -9.12
C ARG A 202 40.72 -2.91 -8.86
N LEU A 203 41.39 -4.00 -8.48
CA LEU A 203 40.72 -5.24 -8.12
C LEU A 203 39.89 -5.07 -6.85
N ASP A 204 40.41 -4.37 -5.84
CA ASP A 204 39.68 -4.11 -4.59
C ASP A 204 38.39 -3.30 -4.82
N ILE A 205 38.45 -2.24 -5.66
CA ILE A 205 37.25 -1.49 -6.07
C ILE A 205 36.26 -2.39 -6.81
N PHE A 206 36.76 -3.27 -7.69
CA PHE A 206 35.91 -4.20 -8.44
C PHE A 206 35.19 -5.20 -7.52
N PHE A 207 35.89 -5.80 -6.55
CA PHE A 207 35.27 -6.68 -5.54
C PHE A 207 34.27 -5.93 -4.68
N THR A 208 34.60 -4.70 -4.25
CA THR A 208 33.70 -3.84 -3.47
C THR A 208 32.41 -3.56 -4.23
N LEU A 209 32.47 -3.27 -5.53
CA LEU A 209 31.27 -3.06 -6.35
C LEU A 209 30.42 -4.33 -6.46
N ILE A 210 31.04 -5.50 -6.60
CA ILE A 210 30.31 -6.78 -6.60
C ILE A 210 29.59 -6.98 -5.27
N PHE A 211 30.26 -6.75 -4.14
CA PHE A 211 29.64 -6.89 -2.82
C PHE A 211 28.52 -5.88 -2.56
N ILE A 212 28.62 -4.66 -3.10
CA ILE A 212 27.53 -3.68 -3.03
C ILE A 212 26.31 -4.18 -3.82
N VAL A 213 26.51 -4.73 -5.02
CA VAL A 213 25.42 -5.30 -5.81
C VAL A 213 24.81 -6.50 -5.10
N GLU A 214 25.63 -7.38 -4.53
CA GLU A 214 25.17 -8.51 -3.72
C GLU A 214 24.33 -8.04 -2.52
N LEU A 215 24.81 -7.05 -1.77
CA LEU A 215 24.11 -6.49 -0.62
C LEU A 215 22.78 -5.85 -1.03
N ALA A 216 22.75 -5.12 -2.15
CA ALA A 216 21.54 -4.52 -2.69
C ALA A 216 20.51 -5.60 -3.08
N ILE A 217 20.95 -6.71 -3.68
CA ILE A 217 20.09 -7.84 -4.02
C ILE A 217 19.56 -8.51 -2.75
N ASN A 218 20.38 -8.69 -1.71
CA ASN A 218 19.96 -9.29 -0.44
C ASN A 218 18.97 -8.43 0.35
N MET A 219 19.04 -7.10 0.20
CA MET A 219 18.10 -6.18 0.85
C MET A 219 16.81 -5.91 0.04
N SER A 220 16.73 -6.36 -1.22
CA SER A 220 15.60 -6.13 -2.14
C SER A 220 14.62 -7.29 -2.23
#